data_AF-A0A1L9PD13-F1
#
_entry.id   AF-A0A1L9PD13-F1
#
_cell.length_a   1.000
_cell.length_b   1.000
_cell.length_c   1.000
_cell.angle_alpha   90.00
_cell.angle_beta   90.00
_cell.angle_gamma   90.00
#
_symmetry.space_group_name_H-M   'P 1'
#
loop_
_entity.id
_entity.type
_entity.pdbx_description
1 polymer ?
#
loop_
_entity_poly.entity_id
_entity_poly.type
_entity_poly.pdbx_seq_one_letter_code
_entity_poly.pdbx_strand_id
1 'polypeptide(L)'
;MIYSTLLTASLVTSVYGHGYLTVPASRTRLGFEAGIDTCPECSILEPVSPWPDLEGPQVGRSGPCGYNARVSVDYNQPGDSWGNEVVETYAPGDVIEVQWCVDNNGDHGGMFTYGICQDQKLVDKFLDPDYLPTEAEKQAAEDCFLEGELKCTDVDGQECGYSPDCTEDEPCWRNDWFTCNAFEADSNRGCQGVDGAELNSCKTTIAGGYTVTKKVKIPDYSSEHTLLRFRWNSFQTAQAYLHCADIAISGSGSGNSSSKGSWSPDDAVALSDSGYTESNPLWTATVELPAGTEIEYKFIKKGGSDVTWESDPNRSYTVRTGCDGEKATVTGTWR
;
A
#
# COMPACT_ATOMS: atom_id res chain seq x y z
N MET A 1 -20.24 1.18 -63.27
CA MET A 1 -19.38 0.80 -62.12
C MET A 1 -19.39 1.98 -61.17
N ILE A 2 -20.06 1.85 -60.03
CA ILE A 2 -20.04 2.85 -58.97
C ILE A 2 -18.99 2.36 -57.98
N TYR A 3 -17.87 3.07 -57.88
CA TYR A 3 -16.85 2.80 -56.87
C TYR A 3 -17.35 3.39 -55.55
N SER A 4 -17.84 2.53 -54.64
CA SER A 4 -18.00 2.88 -53.23
C SER A 4 -16.62 2.87 -52.60
N THR A 5 -16.07 4.06 -52.38
CA THR A 5 -14.90 4.26 -51.52
C THR A 5 -15.33 3.97 -50.09
N LEU A 6 -14.99 2.79 -49.55
CA LEU A 6 -15.04 2.57 -48.11
C LEU A 6 -13.96 3.45 -47.49
N LEU A 7 -14.37 4.53 -46.83
CA LEU A 7 -13.54 5.19 -45.83
C LEU A 7 -13.49 4.28 -44.60
N THR A 8 -12.40 3.52 -44.46
CA THR A 8 -11.99 2.99 -43.16
C THR A 8 -11.49 4.18 -42.33
N ALA A 9 -12.38 4.74 -41.51
CA ALA A 9 -11.98 5.62 -40.43
C ALA A 9 -11.30 4.75 -39.37
N SER A 10 -9.96 4.74 -39.36
CA SER A 10 -9.22 4.32 -38.18
C SER A 10 -9.46 5.37 -37.09
N LEU A 11 -10.42 5.11 -36.21
CA LEU A 11 -10.49 5.80 -34.93
C LEU A 11 -9.21 5.45 -34.17
N VAL A 12 -8.23 6.36 -34.22
CA VAL A 12 -7.18 6.38 -33.22
C VAL A 12 -7.90 6.81 -31.94
N THR A 13 -8.21 5.84 -31.08
CA THR A 13 -8.60 6.13 -29.71
C THR A 13 -7.40 6.81 -29.06
N SER A 14 -7.38 8.14 -29.09
CA SER A 14 -6.47 8.90 -28.25
C SER A 14 -6.85 8.56 -26.81
N VAL A 15 -6.02 7.74 -26.20
CA VAL A 15 -6.18 7.26 -24.83
C VAL A 15 -5.96 8.47 -23.94
N TYR A 16 -6.96 8.85 -23.13
CA TYR A 16 -6.92 10.11 -22.37
C TYR A 16 -6.75 9.92 -20.88
N GLY A 17 -6.53 8.72 -20.34
CA GLY A 17 -6.31 8.56 -18.90
C GLY A 17 -4.94 8.09 -18.49
N HIS A 18 -4.52 8.67 -17.37
CA HIS A 18 -3.13 8.89 -17.12
C HIS A 18 -2.89 9.08 -15.62
N GLY A 19 -2.40 8.03 -14.97
CA GLY A 19 -1.90 8.13 -13.62
C GLY A 19 -1.09 6.90 -13.23
N TYR A 20 -0.30 7.03 -12.16
CA TYR A 20 0.52 5.93 -11.64
C TYR A 20 0.91 6.13 -10.17
N LEU A 21 1.18 5.01 -9.48
CA LEU A 21 1.64 5.00 -8.09
C LEU A 21 3.03 5.67 -7.95
N THR A 22 3.19 6.63 -7.04
CA THR A 22 4.45 7.35 -6.79
C THR A 22 5.06 7.12 -5.42
N VAL A 23 4.24 6.88 -4.38
CA VAL A 23 4.70 6.58 -3.01
C VAL A 23 3.92 5.37 -2.46
N PRO A 24 4.62 4.30 -2.01
CA PRO A 24 6.05 4.05 -2.22
C PRO A 24 6.41 4.00 -3.71
N ALA A 25 7.70 4.10 -4.04
CA ALA A 25 8.15 4.14 -5.43
C ALA A 25 7.73 2.85 -6.17
N SER A 26 6.79 2.99 -7.11
CA SER A 26 6.32 1.86 -7.91
C SER A 26 7.35 1.41 -8.93
N ARG A 27 7.19 0.17 -9.42
CA ARG A 27 7.97 -0.33 -10.57
C ARG A 27 7.86 0.59 -11.78
N THR A 28 6.68 1.17 -12.02
CA THR A 28 6.46 2.15 -13.08
C THR A 28 7.23 3.45 -12.85
N ARG A 29 7.25 3.97 -11.62
CA ARG A 29 8.05 5.14 -11.26
C ARG A 29 9.54 4.86 -11.48
N LEU A 30 10.05 3.73 -10.99
CA LEU A 30 11.44 3.34 -11.15
C LEU A 30 11.82 3.15 -12.62
N GLY A 31 10.95 2.53 -13.43
CA GLY A 31 11.13 2.41 -14.88
C GLY A 31 11.22 3.77 -15.58
N PHE A 32 10.42 4.75 -15.15
CA PHE A 32 10.50 6.13 -15.64
C PHE A 32 11.78 6.84 -15.21
N GLU A 33 12.15 6.76 -13.94
CA GLU A 33 13.38 7.37 -13.39
C GLU A 33 14.65 6.77 -14.03
N ALA A 34 14.61 5.51 -14.43
CA ALA A 34 15.67 4.84 -15.20
C ALA A 34 15.69 5.21 -16.70
N GLY A 35 14.70 5.97 -17.19
CA GLY A 35 14.58 6.37 -18.59
C GLY A 35 14.09 5.25 -19.53
N ILE A 36 13.54 4.17 -18.97
CA ILE A 36 12.97 3.04 -19.72
C ILE A 36 11.52 3.34 -20.10
N ASP A 37 10.75 3.88 -19.16
CA ASP A 37 9.40 4.36 -19.41
C ASP A 37 9.43 5.81 -19.88
N THR A 38 8.73 6.11 -20.98
CA THR A 38 8.64 7.48 -21.53
C THR A 38 7.29 8.14 -21.23
N CYS A 39 6.37 7.40 -20.64
CA CYS A 39 5.07 7.86 -20.18
C CYS A 39 4.57 6.94 -19.06
N PRO A 40 5.04 7.11 -17.81
CA PRO A 40 4.65 6.25 -16.69
C PRO A 40 3.13 6.22 -16.46
N GLU A 41 2.47 7.35 -16.74
CA GLU A 41 1.03 7.47 -16.65
C GLU A 41 0.27 6.71 -17.75
N CYS A 42 0.93 6.20 -18.80
CA CYS A 42 0.29 5.50 -19.92
C CYS A 42 0.12 3.97 -19.71
N SER A 43 0.37 3.43 -18.52
CA SER A 43 0.14 2.00 -18.21
C SER A 43 -1.35 1.74 -17.95
N ILE A 44 -2.06 1.27 -18.97
CA ILE A 44 -3.53 1.26 -19.00
C ILE A 44 -4.07 -0.15 -19.28
N LEU A 45 -5.08 -0.55 -18.54
CA LEU A 45 -5.93 -1.69 -18.84
C LEU A 45 -7.18 -1.20 -19.58
N GLU A 46 -7.27 -1.50 -20.88
CA GLU A 46 -8.42 -1.13 -21.71
C GLU A 46 -8.59 -2.02 -22.95
N PRO A 47 -9.81 -2.12 -23.52
CA PRO A 47 -11.08 -1.65 -22.94
C PRO A 47 -11.57 -2.61 -21.84
N VAL A 48 -12.04 -2.06 -20.72
CA VAL A 48 -12.69 -2.81 -19.63
C VAL A 48 -13.93 -2.07 -19.11
N SER A 49 -14.74 -2.71 -18.26
CA SER A 49 -15.91 -2.07 -17.62
C SER A 49 -15.64 -1.83 -16.14
N PRO A 50 -14.84 -0.80 -15.77
CA PRO A 50 -14.38 -0.57 -14.39
C PRO A 50 -15.44 0.03 -13.47
N TRP A 51 -16.63 0.34 -14.01
CA TRP A 51 -17.72 1.00 -13.32
C TRP A 51 -19.08 0.43 -13.76
N PRO A 52 -20.08 0.31 -12.86
CA PRO A 52 -19.99 0.51 -11.41
C PRO A 52 -19.39 -0.70 -10.67
N ASP A 53 -19.26 -1.84 -11.32
CA ASP A 53 -18.62 -3.03 -10.74
C ASP A 53 -17.10 -2.87 -10.73
N LEU A 54 -16.55 -2.48 -9.58
CA LEU A 54 -15.14 -2.13 -9.45
C LEU A 54 -14.20 -3.35 -9.58
N GLU A 55 -14.68 -4.54 -9.22
CA GLU A 55 -13.89 -5.78 -9.19
C GLU A 55 -14.18 -6.69 -10.40
N GLY A 56 -15.28 -6.43 -11.13
CA GLY A 56 -15.69 -7.21 -12.29
C GLY A 56 -14.66 -7.35 -13.42
N PRO A 57 -13.88 -6.30 -13.79
CA PRO A 57 -12.86 -6.44 -14.82
C PRO A 57 -11.71 -7.37 -14.46
N GLN A 58 -11.44 -8.31 -15.37
CA GLN A 58 -10.21 -9.09 -15.38
C GLN A 58 -9.01 -8.23 -15.79
N VAL A 59 -7.84 -8.51 -15.21
CA VAL A 59 -6.62 -7.70 -15.43
C VAL A 59 -5.79 -8.13 -16.63
N GLY A 60 -6.05 -9.32 -17.19
CA GLY A 60 -5.38 -9.83 -18.39
C GLY A 60 -3.86 -9.66 -18.36
N ARG A 61 -3.29 -9.10 -19.44
CA ARG A 61 -1.85 -8.83 -19.53
C ARG A 61 -1.37 -7.76 -18.55
N SER A 62 -2.20 -6.78 -18.20
CA SER A 62 -1.81 -5.71 -17.28
C SER A 62 -1.40 -6.27 -15.94
N GLY A 63 -2.14 -7.26 -15.43
CA GLY A 63 -1.89 -7.82 -14.10
C GLY A 63 -1.91 -6.77 -12.97
N PRO A 64 -1.53 -7.15 -11.75
CA PRO A 64 -1.52 -6.23 -10.61
C PRO A 64 -0.47 -5.12 -10.72
N CYS A 65 0.61 -5.32 -11.49
CA CYS A 65 1.71 -4.35 -11.60
C CYS A 65 1.64 -3.43 -12.82
N GLY A 66 0.75 -3.71 -13.78
CA GLY A 66 0.60 -2.93 -15.00
C GLY A 66 1.43 -3.42 -16.19
N TYR A 67 0.91 -3.15 -17.38
CA TYR A 67 1.61 -3.32 -18.66
C TYR A 67 1.56 -1.99 -19.42
N ASN A 68 2.71 -1.41 -19.70
CA ASN A 68 2.80 -0.16 -20.44
C ASN A 68 3.03 -0.43 -21.93
N ALA A 69 1.96 -0.35 -22.72
CA ALA A 69 2.01 -0.56 -24.16
C ALA A 69 2.86 0.48 -24.90
N ARG A 70 3.04 1.68 -24.35
CA ARG A 70 3.83 2.77 -24.95
C ARG A 70 5.29 2.35 -25.17
N VAL A 71 5.83 1.65 -24.19
CA VAL A 71 7.23 1.20 -24.14
C VAL A 71 7.36 -0.32 -24.18
N SER A 72 6.24 -1.04 -24.27
CA SER A 72 6.17 -2.51 -24.26
C SER A 72 6.82 -3.14 -23.02
N VAL A 73 6.63 -2.52 -21.86
CA VAL A 73 7.17 -2.97 -20.57
C VAL A 73 6.08 -3.67 -19.76
N ASP A 74 6.40 -4.84 -19.23
CA ASP A 74 5.54 -5.61 -18.34
C ASP A 74 6.11 -5.52 -16.91
N TYR A 75 5.47 -4.73 -16.05
CA TYR A 75 5.97 -4.49 -14.70
C TYR A 75 5.69 -5.64 -13.73
N ASN A 76 4.98 -6.69 -14.17
CA ASN A 76 4.74 -7.89 -13.37
C ASN A 76 6.00 -8.76 -13.22
N GLN A 77 7.04 -8.52 -14.03
CA GLN A 77 8.35 -9.16 -13.92
C GLN A 77 9.40 -8.13 -13.48
N PRO A 78 10.32 -8.47 -12.56
CA PRO A 78 11.46 -7.62 -12.27
C PRO A 78 12.28 -7.31 -13.53
N GLY A 79 12.73 -6.07 -13.65
CA GLY A 79 13.61 -5.62 -14.72
C GLY A 79 14.93 -5.11 -14.14
N ASP A 80 15.82 -4.56 -14.97
CA ASP A 80 17.13 -4.09 -14.52
C ASP A 80 17.06 -2.97 -13.46
N SER A 81 15.93 -2.27 -13.34
CA SER A 81 15.76 -1.08 -12.48
C SER A 81 14.60 -1.17 -11.50
N TRP A 82 13.88 -2.30 -11.42
CA TRP A 82 12.74 -2.48 -10.52
C TRP A 82 12.55 -3.96 -10.15
N GLY A 83 11.87 -4.24 -9.04
CA GLY A 83 11.48 -5.60 -8.69
C GLY A 83 12.54 -6.47 -8.02
N ASN A 84 13.82 -6.09 -8.06
CA ASN A 84 14.91 -6.90 -7.48
C ASN A 84 15.17 -6.61 -5.99
N GLU A 85 14.76 -5.44 -5.51
CA GLU A 85 14.96 -4.99 -4.14
C GLU A 85 13.70 -4.27 -3.67
N VAL A 86 13.46 -4.29 -2.35
CA VAL A 86 12.40 -3.51 -1.72
C VAL A 86 12.76 -2.03 -1.72
N VAL A 87 11.79 -1.15 -2.01
CA VAL A 87 11.99 0.30 -1.99
C VAL A 87 11.80 0.90 -0.61
N GLU A 88 11.01 0.25 0.24
CA GLU A 88 10.71 0.68 1.60
C GLU A 88 10.43 -0.54 2.49
N THR A 89 10.68 -0.38 3.79
CA THR A 89 10.33 -1.37 4.82
C THR A 89 9.37 -0.74 5.82
N TYR A 90 8.24 -1.39 6.04
CA TYR A 90 7.25 -1.00 7.04
C TYR A 90 7.16 -2.05 8.14
N ALA A 91 6.61 -1.68 9.29
CA ALA A 91 6.28 -2.63 10.33
C ALA A 91 4.80 -3.06 10.25
N PRO A 92 4.47 -4.28 10.69
CA PRO A 92 3.08 -4.74 10.74
C PRO A 92 2.20 -3.76 11.54
N GLY A 93 1.06 -3.35 10.97
CA GLY A 93 0.14 -2.41 11.61
C GLY A 93 0.47 -0.91 11.46
N ASP A 94 1.58 -0.56 10.78
CA ASP A 94 1.92 0.84 10.51
C ASP A 94 0.83 1.53 9.69
N VAL A 95 0.57 2.81 9.99
CA VAL A 95 -0.25 3.68 9.13
C VAL A 95 0.70 4.49 8.28
N ILE A 96 0.73 4.20 6.98
CA ILE A 96 1.67 4.80 6.04
C ILE A 96 0.95 5.76 5.08
N GLU A 97 1.71 6.70 4.55
CA GLU A 97 1.26 7.50 3.41
C GLU A 97 1.44 6.72 2.12
N VAL A 98 0.42 6.76 1.26
CA VAL A 98 0.46 6.29 -0.11
C VAL A 98 0.02 7.40 -1.05
N GLN A 99 0.68 7.52 -2.18
CA GLN A 99 0.45 8.59 -3.14
C GLN A 99 0.51 8.06 -4.55
N TRP A 100 -0.43 8.48 -5.38
CA TRP A 100 -0.34 8.33 -6.82
C TRP A 100 -0.39 9.69 -7.51
N CYS A 101 0.00 9.73 -8.77
CA CYS A 101 0.07 10.92 -9.58
C CYS A 101 -0.96 10.84 -10.70
N VAL A 102 -1.84 11.84 -10.81
CA VAL A 102 -2.79 11.97 -11.93
C VAL A 102 -2.32 13.05 -12.89
N ASP A 103 -2.29 12.77 -14.19
CA ASP A 103 -1.98 13.78 -15.21
C ASP A 103 -3.12 14.78 -15.36
N ASN A 104 -2.78 16.06 -15.56
CA ASN A 104 -3.75 17.14 -15.74
C ASN A 104 -4.75 16.89 -16.88
N ASN A 105 -4.34 16.23 -17.97
CA ASN A 105 -5.22 15.95 -19.10
C ASN A 105 -5.91 14.58 -18.99
N GLY A 106 -5.66 13.84 -17.91
CA GLY A 106 -6.20 12.50 -17.72
C GLY A 106 -6.75 12.24 -16.33
N ASP A 107 -7.36 13.24 -15.71
CA ASP A 107 -8.16 13.09 -14.49
C ASP A 107 -9.60 12.66 -14.84
N HIS A 108 -9.89 11.37 -14.61
CA HIS A 108 -11.17 10.71 -14.93
C HIS A 108 -12.12 10.52 -13.75
N GLY A 109 -11.78 11.06 -12.57
CA GLY A 109 -12.52 10.75 -11.34
C GLY A 109 -12.56 9.23 -11.04
N GLY A 110 -13.61 8.78 -10.38
CA GLY A 110 -13.80 7.37 -10.02
C GLY A 110 -13.17 7.00 -8.67
N MET A 111 -12.77 5.74 -8.54
CA MET A 111 -12.39 5.15 -7.25
C MET A 111 -11.08 4.38 -7.37
N PHE A 112 -10.29 4.38 -6.30
CA PHE A 112 -9.00 3.72 -6.26
C PHE A 112 -8.80 3.00 -4.92
N THR A 113 -7.94 2.00 -4.91
CA THR A 113 -7.62 1.24 -3.70
C THR A 113 -6.20 0.68 -3.76
N TYR A 114 -5.74 0.19 -2.61
CA TYR A 114 -4.46 -0.46 -2.43
C TYR A 114 -4.65 -1.87 -1.88
N GLY A 115 -3.68 -2.77 -2.08
CA GLY A 115 -3.78 -4.13 -1.57
C GLY A 115 -2.41 -4.76 -1.37
N ILE A 116 -2.33 -5.71 -0.43
CA ILE A 116 -1.16 -6.56 -0.20
C ILE A 116 -1.64 -8.01 -0.20
N CYS A 117 -1.23 -8.78 -1.21
CA CYS A 117 -1.48 -10.21 -1.26
C CYS A 117 -0.64 -10.93 -0.18
N GLN A 118 -1.31 -11.70 0.68
CA GLN A 118 -0.66 -12.43 1.78
C GLN A 118 -0.34 -13.90 1.43
N ASP A 119 -0.51 -14.30 0.16
CA ASP A 119 0.03 -15.55 -0.37
C ASP A 119 1.41 -15.29 -1.00
N GLN A 120 2.45 -15.47 -0.19
CA GLN A 120 3.83 -15.23 -0.63
C GLN A 120 4.21 -16.09 -1.86
N LYS A 121 3.73 -17.34 -1.97
CA LYS A 121 4.08 -18.19 -3.12
C LYS A 121 3.53 -17.65 -4.44
N LEU A 122 2.38 -16.97 -4.37
CA LEU A 122 1.80 -16.32 -5.52
C LEU A 122 2.56 -15.04 -5.86
N VAL A 123 2.91 -14.24 -4.84
CA VAL A 123 3.72 -13.02 -5.00
C VAL A 123 5.12 -13.33 -5.53
N ASP A 124 5.77 -14.41 -5.09
CA ASP A 124 7.12 -14.81 -5.51
C ASP A 124 7.25 -14.95 -7.04
N LYS A 125 6.17 -15.29 -7.74
CA LYS A 125 6.14 -15.36 -9.21
C LYS A 125 6.37 -14.00 -9.89
N PHE A 126 6.06 -12.91 -9.18
CA PHE A 126 6.24 -11.53 -9.63
C PHE A 126 7.57 -10.94 -9.15
N LEU A 127 8.36 -11.70 -8.39
CA LEU A 127 9.66 -11.33 -7.83
C LEU A 127 10.82 -12.08 -8.51
N ASP A 128 10.53 -13.02 -9.41
CA ASP A 128 11.53 -13.77 -10.15
C ASP A 128 11.88 -13.08 -11.48
N PRO A 129 13.10 -12.54 -11.65
CA PRO A 129 13.52 -11.90 -12.91
C PRO A 129 13.57 -12.88 -14.09
N ASP A 130 13.64 -14.19 -13.85
CA ASP A 130 13.70 -15.22 -14.89
C ASP A 130 12.31 -15.79 -15.25
N TYR A 131 11.24 -15.31 -14.60
CA TYR A 131 9.87 -15.77 -14.82
C TYR A 131 8.90 -14.62 -15.11
N LEU A 132 8.15 -14.74 -16.20
CA LEU A 132 7.04 -13.84 -16.51
C LEU A 132 5.71 -14.50 -16.13
N PRO A 133 4.96 -13.97 -15.14
CA PRO A 133 3.65 -14.49 -14.78
C PRO A 133 2.69 -14.59 -15.97
N THR A 134 1.99 -15.73 -16.06
CA THR A 134 0.91 -15.93 -17.03
C THR A 134 -0.30 -15.07 -16.70
N GLU A 135 -1.20 -14.82 -17.66
CA GLU A 135 -2.43 -14.05 -17.40
C GLU A 135 -3.32 -14.67 -16.30
N ALA A 136 -3.34 -16.01 -16.20
CA ALA A 136 -4.07 -16.70 -15.14
C ALA A 136 -3.43 -16.46 -13.76
N GLU A 137 -2.10 -16.41 -13.68
CA GLU A 137 -1.39 -16.09 -12.43
C GLU A 137 -1.52 -14.61 -12.07
N LYS A 138 -1.53 -13.72 -13.07
CA LYS A 138 -1.85 -12.30 -12.93
C LYS A 138 -3.25 -12.10 -12.36
N GLN A 139 -4.25 -12.82 -12.88
CA GLN A 139 -5.61 -12.75 -12.35
C GLN A 139 -5.68 -13.30 -10.93
N ALA A 140 -5.09 -14.47 -10.66
CA ALA A 140 -5.07 -15.04 -9.32
C ALA A 140 -4.40 -14.10 -8.30
N ALA A 141 -3.31 -13.43 -8.71
CA ALA A 141 -2.65 -12.45 -7.87
C ALA A 141 -3.53 -11.21 -7.63
N GLU A 142 -4.21 -10.70 -8.64
CA GLU A 142 -5.17 -9.61 -8.47
C GLU A 142 -6.29 -9.99 -7.49
N ASP A 143 -6.85 -11.19 -7.62
CA ASP A 143 -7.89 -11.69 -6.69
C ASP A 143 -7.34 -11.72 -5.24
N CYS A 144 -6.10 -12.15 -5.06
CA CYS A 144 -5.41 -12.12 -3.75
C CYS A 144 -5.17 -10.70 -3.24
N PHE A 145 -4.83 -9.74 -4.11
CA PHE A 145 -4.68 -8.34 -3.71
C PHE A 145 -6.01 -7.68 -3.34
N LEU A 146 -7.11 -8.08 -3.97
CA LEU A 146 -8.46 -7.63 -3.59
C LEU A 146 -8.88 -8.23 -2.24
N GLU A 147 -8.56 -9.50 -1.98
CA GLU A 147 -8.76 -10.12 -0.65
C GLU A 147 -7.92 -9.41 0.43
N GLY A 148 -6.68 -9.04 0.09
CA GLY A 148 -5.75 -8.28 0.92
C GLY A 148 -5.88 -6.76 0.81
N GLU A 149 -7.08 -6.24 0.51
CA GLU A 149 -7.34 -4.80 0.38
C GLU A 149 -6.94 -4.00 1.64
N LEU A 150 -6.26 -2.87 1.44
CA LEU A 150 -5.94 -1.91 2.49
C LEU A 150 -7.02 -0.83 2.55
N LYS A 151 -8.01 -1.04 3.42
CA LYS A 151 -9.24 -0.25 3.44
C LYS A 151 -8.99 1.16 3.97
N CYS A 152 -9.66 2.14 3.38
CA CYS A 152 -9.68 3.52 3.87
C CYS A 152 -10.08 3.57 5.36
N THR A 153 -11.08 2.76 5.73
CA THR A 153 -11.73 2.74 7.05
C THR A 153 -10.88 2.10 8.15
N ASP A 154 -9.76 1.47 7.82
CA ASP A 154 -8.84 0.89 8.81
C ASP A 154 -7.88 1.94 9.42
N VAL A 155 -7.92 3.18 8.93
CA VAL A 155 -7.12 4.30 9.43
C VAL A 155 -7.96 5.23 10.31
N ASP A 156 -7.65 5.24 11.61
CA ASP A 156 -8.34 6.09 12.59
C ASP A 156 -8.28 7.58 12.22
N GLY A 157 -9.45 8.21 12.13
CA GLY A 157 -9.58 9.65 11.83
C GLY A 157 -9.44 10.01 10.34
N GLN A 158 -9.27 9.03 9.44
CA GLN A 158 -9.34 9.26 8.01
C GLN A 158 -10.81 9.30 7.55
N GLU A 159 -11.16 10.34 6.79
CA GLU A 159 -12.50 10.46 6.19
C GLU A 159 -12.63 9.54 4.96
N CYS A 160 -13.61 8.64 5.01
CA CYS A 160 -13.88 7.62 3.99
C CYS A 160 -15.31 7.75 3.47
N GLY A 161 -15.49 8.61 2.47
CA GLY A 161 -16.77 8.88 1.83
C GLY A 161 -17.12 7.90 0.71
N TYR A 162 -18.37 7.94 0.28
CA TYR A 162 -18.85 7.25 -0.92
C TYR A 162 -18.60 8.11 -2.16
N SER A 163 -18.44 7.47 -3.32
CA SER A 163 -18.26 8.20 -4.56
C SER A 163 -19.50 9.05 -4.89
N PRO A 164 -19.35 10.35 -5.18
CA PRO A 164 -20.45 11.20 -5.62
C PRO A 164 -20.95 10.85 -7.04
N ASP A 165 -20.18 10.04 -7.77
CA ASP A 165 -20.51 9.54 -9.10
C ASP A 165 -21.17 8.14 -9.03
N CYS A 166 -21.53 7.66 -7.83
CA CYS A 166 -22.19 6.39 -7.57
C CYS A 166 -23.52 6.58 -6.82
N THR A 167 -24.45 5.62 -6.95
CA THR A 167 -25.72 5.58 -6.22
C THR A 167 -25.80 4.38 -5.26
N GLU A 168 -26.62 4.48 -4.20
CA GLU A 168 -26.64 3.51 -3.08
C GLU A 168 -26.94 2.05 -3.48
N ASP A 169 -27.62 1.84 -4.59
CA ASP A 169 -27.96 0.51 -5.13
C ASP A 169 -26.90 -0.07 -6.08
N GLU A 170 -25.82 0.65 -6.35
CA GLU A 170 -24.75 0.22 -7.26
C GLU A 170 -23.56 -0.44 -6.53
N PRO A 171 -22.84 -1.37 -7.20
CA PRO A 171 -21.65 -2.02 -6.61
C PRO A 171 -20.52 -1.07 -6.20
N CYS A 172 -20.45 0.13 -6.80
CA CYS A 172 -19.48 1.16 -6.44
C CYS A 172 -19.79 1.84 -5.10
N TRP A 173 -20.97 1.60 -4.50
CA TRP A 173 -21.38 2.25 -3.26
C TRP A 173 -20.74 1.58 -2.04
N ARG A 174 -19.45 1.85 -1.89
CA ARG A 174 -18.59 1.33 -0.83
C ARG A 174 -17.55 2.39 -0.46
N ASN A 175 -16.98 2.27 0.73
CA ASN A 175 -16.03 3.24 1.29
C ASN A 175 -14.79 2.58 1.94
N ASP A 176 -14.63 1.28 1.73
CA ASP A 176 -13.33 0.61 1.89
C ASP A 176 -12.35 1.08 0.81
N TRP A 177 -12.80 1.21 -0.44
CA TRP A 177 -12.08 1.92 -1.49
C TRP A 177 -12.07 3.43 -1.23
N PHE A 178 -11.06 4.11 -1.77
CA PHE A 178 -11.01 5.56 -1.82
C PHE A 178 -11.78 6.08 -3.03
N THR A 179 -12.38 7.25 -2.90
CA THR A 179 -13.01 7.95 -4.02
C THR A 179 -12.28 9.25 -4.34
N CYS A 180 -12.21 9.57 -5.63
CA CYS A 180 -11.96 10.92 -6.09
C CYS A 180 -13.18 11.82 -5.78
N ASN A 181 -13.01 13.13 -5.90
CA ASN A 181 -14.15 14.06 -5.86
C ASN A 181 -14.99 13.92 -7.13
N ALA A 182 -16.19 14.51 -7.12
CA ALA A 182 -17.11 14.44 -8.25
C ALA A 182 -16.45 14.91 -9.54
N PHE A 183 -16.63 14.12 -10.60
CA PHE A 183 -16.00 14.39 -11.88
C PHE A 183 -16.44 15.74 -12.47
N GLU A 184 -17.73 16.06 -12.39
CA GLU A 184 -18.34 17.28 -12.93
C GLU A 184 -18.36 18.47 -11.93
N ALA A 185 -17.58 18.43 -10.84
CA ALA A 185 -17.56 19.55 -9.89
C ALA A 185 -16.94 20.83 -10.49
N ASP A 186 -17.48 22.00 -10.10
CA ASP A 186 -16.99 23.31 -10.56
C ASP A 186 -15.60 23.67 -10.01
N SER A 187 -15.21 23.11 -8.86
CA SER A 187 -13.91 23.30 -8.22
C SER A 187 -13.49 22.03 -7.47
N ASN A 188 -12.17 21.83 -7.33
CA ASN A 188 -11.61 20.60 -6.73
C ASN A 188 -12.23 19.32 -7.33
N ARG A 189 -12.42 19.30 -8.66
CA ARG A 189 -13.02 18.19 -9.38
C ARG A 189 -12.10 16.97 -9.43
N GLY A 190 -12.71 15.81 -9.65
CA GLY A 190 -11.98 14.58 -9.96
C GLY A 190 -10.96 14.21 -8.89
N CYS A 191 -9.88 13.56 -9.32
CA CYS A 191 -8.85 13.04 -8.45
C CYS A 191 -7.86 14.13 -8.01
N GLN A 192 -7.54 15.12 -8.86
CA GLN A 192 -6.65 16.23 -8.47
C GLN A 192 -7.19 17.04 -7.27
N GLY A 193 -8.53 17.10 -7.16
CA GLY A 193 -9.21 17.82 -6.09
C GLY A 193 -9.11 17.17 -4.71
N VAL A 194 -8.62 15.92 -4.61
CA VAL A 194 -8.44 15.22 -3.34
C VAL A 194 -7.40 15.92 -2.48
N ASP A 195 -6.24 16.24 -3.06
CA ASP A 195 -5.18 16.98 -2.36
C ASP A 195 -5.36 18.50 -2.53
N GLY A 196 -5.96 18.94 -3.65
CA GLY A 196 -5.96 20.35 -4.03
C GLY A 196 -4.55 20.89 -4.29
N ALA A 197 -3.64 20.02 -4.72
CA ALA A 197 -2.24 20.32 -4.93
C ALA A 197 -2.02 21.23 -6.15
N GLU A 198 -0.85 21.88 -6.22
CA GLU A 198 -0.45 22.64 -7.40
C GLU A 198 -0.10 21.72 -8.58
N LEU A 199 -0.24 22.21 -9.80
CA LEU A 199 0.18 21.50 -11.01
C LEU A 199 1.69 21.24 -10.98
N ASN A 200 2.10 20.02 -11.34
CA ASN A 200 3.47 19.50 -11.23
C ASN A 200 3.92 19.19 -9.79
N SER A 201 2.99 19.02 -8.86
CA SER A 201 3.29 18.46 -7.52
C SER A 201 3.84 17.03 -7.61
N CYS A 202 3.52 16.31 -8.68
CA CYS A 202 4.19 15.08 -9.09
C CYS A 202 4.41 15.05 -10.61
N LYS A 203 5.27 14.14 -11.07
CA LYS A 203 5.71 14.12 -12.46
C LYS A 203 4.84 13.21 -13.33
N THR A 204 4.18 13.79 -14.32
CA THR A 204 3.72 13.11 -15.54
C THR A 204 4.40 13.75 -16.76
N THR A 205 4.31 13.09 -17.91
CA THR A 205 4.97 13.51 -19.16
C THR A 205 4.07 14.26 -20.11
N ILE A 206 2.75 14.05 -20.04
CA ILE A 206 1.78 14.63 -20.98
C ILE A 206 1.46 16.09 -20.66
N ALA A 207 1.01 16.40 -19.45
CA ALA A 207 0.52 17.74 -19.09
C ALA A 207 0.92 18.23 -17.69
N GLY A 208 1.76 17.49 -16.98
CA GLY A 208 2.08 17.76 -15.58
C GLY A 208 1.06 17.13 -14.64
N GLY A 209 1.53 16.70 -13.47
CA GLY A 209 0.75 15.85 -12.57
C GLY A 209 0.31 16.53 -11.28
N TYR A 210 -0.74 15.99 -10.68
CA TYR A 210 -1.22 16.32 -9.35
C TYR A 210 -1.08 15.11 -8.42
N THR A 211 -0.59 15.33 -7.20
CA THR A 211 -0.58 14.29 -6.18
C THR A 211 -1.99 13.95 -5.76
N VAL A 212 -2.21 12.67 -5.45
CA VAL A 212 -3.40 12.18 -4.78
C VAL A 212 -2.94 11.30 -3.63
N THR A 213 -3.12 11.80 -2.40
CA THR A 213 -2.47 11.26 -1.20
C THR A 213 -3.50 10.72 -0.22
N LYS A 214 -3.24 9.54 0.32
CA LYS A 214 -4.05 8.88 1.35
C LYS A 214 -3.17 8.17 2.36
N LYS A 215 -3.80 7.66 3.42
CA LYS A 215 -3.17 6.74 4.35
C LYS A 215 -3.80 5.36 4.27
N VAL A 216 -2.97 4.35 4.46
CA VAL A 216 -3.39 2.95 4.56
C VAL A 216 -2.71 2.31 5.77
N LYS A 217 -3.36 1.29 6.34
CA LYS A 217 -2.79 0.51 7.43
C LYS A 217 -2.17 -0.78 6.87
N ILE A 218 -0.89 -0.99 7.17
CA ILE A 218 -0.16 -2.22 6.82
C ILE A 218 -0.76 -3.39 7.60
N PRO A 219 -1.02 -4.55 6.96
CA PRO A 219 -1.59 -5.71 7.62
C PRO A 219 -0.66 -6.27 8.70
N ASP A 220 -1.24 -7.05 9.62
CA ASP A 220 -0.46 -7.89 10.55
C ASP A 220 0.08 -9.12 9.81
N TYR A 221 1.01 -8.86 8.89
CA TYR A 221 1.64 -9.82 7.98
C TYR A 221 3.14 -9.51 7.93
N SER A 222 3.97 -10.52 7.66
CA SER A 222 5.42 -10.32 7.53
C SER A 222 5.91 -10.90 6.22
N SER A 223 6.79 -10.17 5.55
CA SER A 223 7.48 -10.61 4.35
C SER A 223 8.73 -9.77 4.13
N GLU A 224 9.85 -10.43 3.85
CA GLU A 224 11.10 -9.77 3.51
C GLU A 224 11.04 -9.09 2.12
N HIS A 225 10.12 -9.53 1.25
CA HIS A 225 9.84 -8.93 -0.05
C HIS A 225 8.44 -9.32 -0.50
N THR A 226 7.52 -8.36 -0.50
CA THR A 226 6.17 -8.48 -1.05
C THR A 226 5.84 -7.27 -1.92
N LEU A 227 4.59 -7.17 -2.39
CA LEU A 227 4.11 -6.10 -3.24
C LEU A 227 2.98 -5.33 -2.58
N LEU A 228 3.02 -4.01 -2.72
CA LEU A 228 1.87 -3.13 -2.53
C LEU A 228 1.28 -2.80 -3.90
N ARG A 229 0.05 -3.25 -4.16
CA ARG A 229 -0.69 -3.04 -5.40
C ARG A 229 -1.54 -1.79 -5.29
N PHE A 230 -1.51 -0.93 -6.30
CA PHE A 230 -2.42 0.19 -6.51
C PHE A 230 -3.34 -0.12 -7.70
N ARG A 231 -4.64 0.15 -7.54
CA ARG A 231 -5.64 0.06 -8.60
C ARG A 231 -6.49 1.32 -8.62
N TRP A 232 -6.64 1.93 -9.78
CA TRP A 232 -7.60 3.01 -10.01
C TRP A 232 -8.55 2.64 -11.14
N ASN A 233 -9.85 2.71 -10.84
CA ASN A 233 -10.94 2.51 -11.77
C ASN A 233 -11.50 3.87 -12.19
N SER A 234 -11.48 4.14 -13.48
CA SER A 234 -12.06 5.34 -14.06
C SER A 234 -13.58 5.34 -13.94
N PHE A 235 -14.17 6.47 -13.55
CA PHE A 235 -15.60 6.70 -13.72
C PHE A 235 -15.92 7.12 -15.16
N GLN A 236 -15.17 8.08 -15.70
CA GLN A 236 -15.46 8.70 -17.01
C GLN A 236 -15.28 7.73 -18.19
N THR A 237 -14.37 6.77 -18.09
CA THR A 237 -13.91 5.96 -19.23
C THR A 237 -13.83 4.47 -18.91
N ALA A 238 -13.77 3.66 -19.98
CA ALA A 238 -13.65 2.20 -19.94
C ALA A 238 -12.22 1.72 -19.61
N GLN A 239 -11.60 2.30 -18.57
CA GLN A 239 -10.17 2.19 -18.28
C GLN A 239 -9.88 1.93 -16.79
N ALA A 240 -8.85 1.13 -16.53
CA ALA A 240 -8.27 0.97 -15.20
C ALA A 240 -6.74 1.09 -15.24
N TYR A 241 -6.15 1.43 -14.10
CA TYR A 241 -4.72 1.70 -13.93
C TYR A 241 -4.20 0.83 -12.80
N LEU A 242 -3.19 0.01 -13.09
CA LEU A 242 -2.62 -0.91 -12.13
C LEU A 242 -1.12 -0.72 -12.05
N HIS A 243 -0.62 -0.64 -10.83
CA HIS A 243 0.80 -0.44 -10.51
C HIS A 243 1.13 -1.20 -9.24
N CYS A 244 2.38 -1.56 -9.06
CA CYS A 244 2.84 -2.16 -7.80
C CYS A 244 4.18 -1.60 -7.36
N ALA A 245 4.46 -1.67 -6.07
CA ALA A 245 5.73 -1.30 -5.45
C ALA A 245 6.25 -2.46 -4.60
N ASP A 246 7.56 -2.69 -4.67
CA ASP A 246 8.27 -3.72 -3.92
C ASP A 246 8.55 -3.24 -2.49
N ILE A 247 8.00 -3.90 -1.48
CA ILE A 247 8.12 -3.49 -0.08
C ILE A 247 8.51 -4.66 0.81
N ALA A 248 9.10 -4.37 1.97
CA ALA A 248 9.21 -5.34 3.06
C ALA A 248 8.24 -4.97 4.18
N ILE A 249 7.76 -5.99 4.90
CA ILE A 249 6.99 -5.83 6.13
C ILE A 249 7.69 -6.64 7.22
N SER A 250 8.41 -5.96 8.09
CA SER A 250 9.24 -6.58 9.13
C SER A 250 9.37 -5.67 10.36
N GLY A 251 9.75 -6.25 11.50
CA GLY A 251 9.87 -5.54 12.78
C GLY A 251 8.59 -5.51 13.60
N SER A 252 8.55 -4.64 14.62
CA SER A 252 7.40 -4.46 15.51
C SER A 252 6.72 -3.11 15.22
N GLY A 253 5.44 -3.15 14.83
CA GLY A 253 4.64 -1.97 14.47
C GLY A 253 4.71 -0.83 15.48
N SER A 254 4.76 0.42 15.01
CA SER A 254 4.57 1.62 15.86
C SER A 254 3.08 1.94 16.08
N GLY A 255 2.17 1.07 15.67
CA GLY A 255 0.74 1.29 15.72
C GLY A 255 0.20 1.26 17.16
N ASN A 256 -0.12 2.45 17.68
CA ASN A 256 -1.10 2.70 18.73
C ASN A 256 -2.51 2.29 18.28
N SER A 257 -2.64 1.05 17.82
CA SER A 257 -3.87 0.31 17.74
C SER A 257 -3.95 -0.43 19.06
N SER A 258 -5.04 -0.19 19.78
CA SER A 258 -5.51 -0.95 20.93
C SER A 258 -5.81 -2.42 20.59
N SER A 259 -4.96 -3.07 19.80
CA SER A 259 -4.79 -4.50 19.91
C SER A 259 -4.13 -4.74 21.26
N LYS A 260 -4.92 -5.24 22.22
CA LYS A 260 -4.40 -6.14 23.25
C LYS A 260 -3.70 -7.27 22.49
N GLY A 261 -2.45 -7.03 22.11
CA GLY A 261 -1.65 -7.98 21.35
C GLY A 261 -1.62 -9.30 22.09
N SER A 262 -1.66 -10.38 21.32
CA SER A 262 -1.47 -11.74 21.82
C SER A 262 -0.19 -11.79 22.65
N TRP A 263 -0.31 -11.74 23.98
CA TRP A 263 0.80 -11.81 24.93
C TRP A 263 1.43 -13.21 24.86
N SER A 264 2.35 -13.40 23.92
CA SER A 264 3.07 -14.65 23.70
C SER A 264 4.33 -14.71 24.57
N PRO A 265 4.46 -15.69 25.48
CA PRO A 265 5.68 -15.90 26.26
C PRO A 265 6.90 -16.31 25.43
N ASP A 266 6.71 -16.69 24.17
CA ASP A 266 7.80 -17.08 23.27
C ASP A 266 8.50 -15.87 22.67
N ASP A 267 7.80 -14.74 22.57
CA ASP A 267 8.31 -13.47 22.02
C ASP A 267 8.81 -12.51 23.12
N ALA A 268 8.87 -12.97 24.37
CA ALA A 268 9.27 -12.15 25.51
C ALA A 268 10.78 -11.81 25.49
N VAL A 269 11.10 -10.55 25.79
CA VAL A 269 12.49 -10.09 25.91
C VAL A 269 13.16 -10.76 27.13
N ALA A 270 14.26 -11.49 26.89
CA ALA A 270 15.03 -12.11 27.95
C ALA A 270 15.79 -11.07 28.79
N LEU A 271 15.64 -11.13 30.11
CA LEU A 271 16.42 -10.32 31.04
C LEU A 271 17.79 -10.98 31.31
N SER A 272 18.84 -10.16 31.37
CA SER A 272 20.19 -10.55 31.80
C SER A 272 20.26 -10.68 33.32
N ASP A 273 20.88 -11.75 33.80
CA ASP A 273 21.23 -11.99 35.20
C ASP A 273 22.64 -11.49 35.57
N SER A 274 23.31 -10.74 34.69
CA SER A 274 24.70 -10.29 34.90
C SER A 274 24.92 -9.49 36.18
N GLY A 275 23.86 -8.91 36.76
CA GLY A 275 23.89 -8.19 38.05
C GLY A 275 23.29 -8.96 39.22
N TYR A 276 22.87 -10.21 39.01
CA TYR A 276 22.18 -11.03 40.00
C TYR A 276 23.12 -11.54 41.07
N THR A 277 22.75 -11.33 42.33
CA THR A 277 23.34 -12.03 43.48
C THR A 277 22.23 -12.52 44.40
N GLU A 278 22.52 -13.48 45.30
CA GLU A 278 21.52 -13.97 46.26
C GLU A 278 20.97 -12.86 47.17
N SER A 279 21.79 -11.85 47.49
CA SER A 279 21.39 -10.69 48.30
C SER A 279 20.78 -9.54 47.48
N ASN A 280 20.90 -9.58 46.15
CA ASN A 280 20.38 -8.59 45.22
C ASN A 280 20.00 -9.25 43.88
N PRO A 281 18.79 -9.81 43.78
CA PRO A 281 18.33 -10.56 42.60
C PRO A 281 17.97 -9.61 41.44
N LEU A 282 18.97 -8.91 40.90
CA LEU A 282 18.81 -7.88 39.88
C LEU A 282 18.87 -8.49 38.48
N TRP A 283 17.82 -8.23 37.71
CA TRP A 283 17.69 -8.60 36.30
C TRP A 283 17.55 -7.33 35.46
N THR A 284 18.20 -7.27 34.30
CA THR A 284 18.17 -6.09 33.43
C THR A 284 17.99 -6.45 31.96
N ALA A 285 17.28 -5.61 31.22
CA ALA A 285 17.28 -5.64 29.76
C ALA A 285 17.30 -4.21 29.23
N THR A 286 17.74 -4.06 27.98
CA THR A 286 17.60 -2.81 27.23
C THR A 286 16.66 -3.10 26.07
N VAL A 287 15.63 -2.28 25.92
CA VAL A 287 14.67 -2.34 24.81
C VAL A 287 14.67 -0.98 24.15
N GLU A 288 14.76 -0.97 22.82
CA GLU A 288 14.66 0.24 22.03
C GLU A 288 13.18 0.49 21.71
N LEU A 289 12.69 1.67 22.07
CA LEU A 289 11.29 2.05 21.90
C LEU A 289 11.22 3.46 21.30
N PRO A 290 10.27 3.75 20.40
CA PRO A 290 10.13 5.08 19.84
C PRO A 290 9.77 6.12 20.92
N ALA A 291 10.33 7.33 20.78
CA ALA A 291 10.04 8.43 21.68
C ALA A 291 8.55 8.83 21.60
N GLY A 292 7.92 9.08 22.75
CA GLY A 292 6.51 9.45 22.83
C GLY A 292 5.52 8.29 22.87
N THR A 293 5.97 7.04 22.72
CA THR A 293 5.09 5.86 22.75
C THR A 293 4.65 5.53 24.18
N GLU A 294 3.35 5.31 24.37
CA GLU A 294 2.82 4.66 25.56
C GLU A 294 2.83 3.15 25.35
N ILE A 295 3.45 2.42 26.29
CA ILE A 295 3.54 0.96 26.25
C ILE A 295 2.90 0.35 27.49
N GLU A 296 2.33 -0.84 27.33
CA GLU A 296 2.07 -1.77 28.43
C GLU A 296 3.10 -2.90 28.43
N TYR A 297 3.53 -3.33 29.61
CA TYR A 297 4.43 -4.46 29.77
C TYR A 297 4.09 -5.27 31.03
N LYS A 298 4.56 -6.52 31.06
CA LYS A 298 4.41 -7.43 32.19
C LYS A 298 5.64 -8.31 32.29
N PHE A 299 6.10 -8.59 33.51
CA PHE A 299 7.16 -9.58 33.69
C PHE A 299 6.58 -11.00 33.64
N ILE A 300 7.36 -11.93 33.08
CA ILE A 300 7.08 -13.37 33.14
C ILE A 300 8.28 -14.14 33.72
N LYS A 301 8.00 -15.24 34.43
CA LYS A 301 9.01 -16.24 34.80
C LYS A 301 8.89 -17.43 33.85
N LYS A 302 9.85 -17.47 32.92
CA LYS A 302 10.15 -18.50 31.91
C LYS A 302 10.83 -19.77 32.46
N GLY A 303 10.18 -20.93 32.57
CA GLY A 303 10.82 -22.21 32.94
C GLY A 303 10.55 -23.32 31.92
N GLY A 304 11.25 -23.34 30.79
CA GLY A 304 10.91 -24.26 29.69
C GLY A 304 9.54 -23.92 29.11
N SER A 305 8.58 -24.85 29.18
CA SER A 305 7.17 -24.61 28.81
C SER A 305 6.34 -23.96 29.90
N ASP A 306 6.83 -23.89 31.15
CA ASP A 306 6.09 -23.32 32.26
C ASP A 306 6.25 -21.80 32.28
N VAL A 307 5.13 -21.07 32.27
CA VAL A 307 5.09 -19.60 32.28
C VAL A 307 4.27 -19.12 33.46
N THR A 308 4.91 -18.38 34.37
CA THR A 308 4.19 -17.63 35.42
C THR A 308 4.15 -16.15 35.03
N TRP A 309 2.96 -15.57 34.98
CA TRP A 309 2.75 -14.15 34.73
C TRP A 309 2.75 -13.33 36.03
N GLU A 310 3.21 -12.08 35.96
CA GLU A 310 3.03 -11.10 37.03
C GLU A 310 1.53 -10.78 37.27
N SER A 311 1.18 -10.31 38.46
CA SER A 311 -0.20 -9.91 38.80
C SER A 311 -0.68 -8.66 38.05
N ASP A 312 -2.00 -8.61 37.79
CA ASP A 312 -2.69 -7.46 37.18
C ASP A 312 -2.79 -6.25 38.13
N PRO A 313 -2.91 -5.01 37.60
CA PRO A 313 -2.98 -4.64 36.18
C PRO A 313 -1.64 -4.80 35.45
N ASN A 314 -1.63 -4.65 34.12
CA ASN A 314 -0.36 -4.49 33.38
C ASN A 314 0.38 -3.24 33.87
N ARG A 315 1.69 -3.21 33.70
CA ARG A 315 2.49 -2.00 33.94
C ARG A 315 2.40 -1.13 32.70
N SER A 316 2.36 0.19 32.86
CA SER A 316 2.44 1.13 31.75
C SER A 316 3.67 2.02 31.86
N TYR A 317 4.18 2.46 30.72
CA TYR A 317 5.28 3.42 30.63
C TYR A 317 5.14 4.27 29.38
N THR A 318 5.36 5.58 29.51
CA THR A 318 5.40 6.51 28.37
C THR A 318 6.84 6.91 28.10
N VAL A 319 7.34 6.60 26.90
CA VAL A 319 8.69 6.96 26.47
C VAL A 319 8.75 8.48 26.33
N ARG A 320 9.74 9.13 26.95
CA ARG A 320 9.86 10.59 26.94
C ARG A 320 10.15 11.11 25.53
N THR A 321 9.59 12.27 25.20
CA THR A 321 9.91 13.02 23.97
C THR A 321 11.02 14.06 24.24
N GLY A 322 11.87 14.34 23.25
CA GLY A 322 12.78 15.50 23.25
C GLY A 322 14.27 15.24 23.51
N CYS A 323 14.72 13.98 23.60
CA CYS A 323 16.14 13.63 23.73
C CYS A 323 16.50 12.42 22.86
N ASP A 324 16.85 12.63 21.60
CA ASP A 324 17.33 11.56 20.73
C ASP A 324 18.64 10.96 21.29
N GLY A 325 18.63 9.65 21.56
CA GLY A 325 19.79 8.91 22.07
C GLY A 325 19.94 8.83 23.59
N GLU A 326 19.01 9.37 24.39
CA GLU A 326 19.06 9.23 25.85
C GLU A 326 18.41 7.93 26.35
N LYS A 327 19.07 7.25 27.30
CA LYS A 327 18.55 6.03 27.93
C LYS A 327 17.69 6.38 29.14
N ALA A 328 16.45 5.91 29.16
CA ALA A 328 15.61 5.94 30.35
C ALA A 328 15.73 4.62 31.12
N THR A 329 15.88 4.70 32.45
CA THR A 329 15.88 3.52 33.32
C THR A 329 14.53 3.40 34.01
N VAL A 330 13.80 2.32 33.73
CA VAL A 330 12.60 1.91 34.46
C VAL A 330 12.98 0.81 35.43
N THR A 331 12.64 0.96 36.72
CA THR A 331 12.88 -0.05 37.75
C THR A 331 11.57 -0.66 38.21
N GLY A 332 11.58 -1.97 38.49
CA GLY A 332 10.41 -2.69 38.96
C GLY A 332 10.80 -3.91 39.78
N THR A 333 9.95 -4.26 40.74
CA THR A 333 10.03 -5.51 41.50
C THR A 333 8.87 -6.40 41.08
N TRP A 334 9.15 -7.69 40.85
CA TRP A 334 8.13 -8.71 40.56
C TRP A 334 6.98 -8.66 41.59
N ARG A 335 5.73 -8.71 41.12
CA ARG A 335 4.51 -8.77 41.95
C ARG A 335 3.54 -9.88 41.55
#